data_AF-A0A7J8ZEP0-F1
#
_entry.id   AF-A0A7J8ZEP0-F1
#
_cell.length_a   1.000
_cell.length_b   1.000
_cell.length_c   1.000
_cell.angle_alpha   90.00
_cell.angle_beta   90.00
_cell.angle_gamma   90.00
#
_symmetry.space_group_name_H-M   'P 1'
#
loop_
_entity.id
_entity.type
_entity.pdbx_description
1 polymer ?
#
loop_
_entity_poly.entity_id
_entity_poly.type
_entity_poly.pdbx_seq_one_letter_code
_entity_poly.pdbx_strand_id
1 'polypeptide(L)' 'MLEKVLPHAMLKAKPNLELRISTLKRDWAIFCDILSKKDNSGFATTNNVEE' A
#
# COMPACT_ATOMS: atom_id res chain seq x y z
N MET A 1 -11.56 -3.95 -9.34
CA MET A 1 -11.58 -4.71 -10.62
C MET A 1 -10.85 -6.04 -10.55
N LEU A 2 -9.87 -6.22 -9.66
CA LEU A 2 -9.15 -7.49 -9.47
C LEU A 2 -10.08 -8.66 -9.08
N GLU A 3 -11.10 -8.39 -8.27
CA GLU A 3 -12.12 -9.38 -7.86
C GLU A 3 -12.97 -9.91 -9.01
N LYS A 4 -13.15 -9.13 -10.10
CA LYS A 4 -13.87 -9.56 -11.31
C LYS A 4 -12.99 -10.34 -12.29
N VAL A 5 -11.67 -10.14 -12.25
CA VAL A 5 -10.71 -10.86 -13.10
C VAL A 5 -10.38 -12.23 -12.52
N LEU A 6 -10.56 -12.41 -11.20
CA LEU A 6 -10.21 -13.64 -10.51
C LEU A 6 -11.38 -14.24 -9.69
N PRO A 7 -12.61 -14.39 -10.24
CA PRO A 7 -13.75 -14.90 -9.48
C PRO A 7 -13.66 -16.40 -9.20
N HIS A 8 -12.61 -17.09 -9.69
CA HIS A 8 -12.46 -18.53 -9.55
C HIS A 8 -11.03 -18.99 -9.25
N ALA A 9 -10.11 -18.06 -8.94
CA ALA A 9 -8.90 -18.48 -8.23
C ALA A 9 -9.20 -18.42 -6.74
N MET A 10 -10.10 -19.29 -6.33
CA MET A 10 -10.01 -19.95 -5.04
C MET A 10 -8.73 -20.82 -5.06
N LEU A 11 -7.58 -20.19 -5.31
CA LEU A 11 -6.29 -20.62 -4.88
C LEU A 11 -6.49 -20.72 -3.38
N LYS A 12 -6.81 -21.91 -2.89
CA LYS A 12 -6.26 -22.37 -1.61
C LYS A 12 -4.75 -22.28 -1.78
N ALA A 13 -4.23 -21.06 -1.75
CA ALA A 13 -2.82 -20.81 -1.62
C ALA A 13 -2.49 -21.55 -0.34
N LYS A 14 -1.68 -22.60 -0.47
CA LYS A 14 -1.16 -23.40 0.65
C LYS A 14 -0.93 -22.42 1.80
N PRO A 15 -1.39 -22.62 3.05
CA PRO A 15 -1.43 -21.55 4.08
C PRO A 15 -0.11 -20.75 4.20
N ASN A 16 1.01 -21.39 3.90
CA ASN A 16 2.32 -20.76 3.72
C ASN A 16 2.38 -19.59 2.69
N LEU A 17 1.68 -19.68 1.56
CA LEU A 17 1.57 -18.64 0.53
C LEU A 17 0.62 -17.51 0.93
N GLU A 18 -0.52 -17.80 1.57
CA GLU A 18 -1.41 -16.76 2.12
C GLU A 18 -0.68 -15.95 3.19
N LEU A 19 0.03 -16.62 4.10
CA LEU A 19 0.87 -15.98 5.11
C LEU A 19 1.94 -15.11 4.46
N ARG A 20 2.65 -15.61 3.44
CA ARG A 20 3.67 -14.83 2.73
C ARG A 20 3.09 -13.59 2.04
N ILE A 21 1.93 -13.71 1.41
CA ILE A 21 1.24 -12.56 0.79
C ILE A 21 0.79 -11.56 1.87
N SER A 22 0.28 -12.05 3.00
CA SER A 22 -0.14 -11.21 4.12
C SER A 22 1.05 -10.46 4.75
N THR A 23 2.17 -11.14 4.96
CA THR A 23 3.42 -10.53 5.45
C THR A 23 3.92 -9.48 4.47
N LEU A 24 3.98 -9.81 3.18
CA LEU A 24 4.43 -8.87 2.14
C LEU A 24 3.53 -7.63 2.07
N LYS A 25 2.21 -7.78 2.19
CA LYS A 25 1.29 -6.64 2.25
C LYS A 25 1.55 -5.73 3.45
N ARG A 26 1.85 -6.31 4.62
CA ARG A 26 2.15 -5.54 5.84
C ARG A 26 3.50 -4.82 5.70
N ASP A 27 4.52 -5.48 5.17
CA ASP A 27 5.84 -4.88 4.96
C ASP A 27 5.77 -3.74 3.93
N TRP A 28 4.99 -3.94 2.86
CA TRP A 28 4.72 -2.90 1.87
C TRP A 28 4.01 -1.68 2.47
N ALA A 29 3.02 -1.90 3.34
CA ALA A 29 2.34 -0.81 4.03
C ALA A 29 3.30 0.02 4.91
N ILE A 30 4.26 -0.63 5.59
CA ILE A 30 5.30 0.05 6.39
C ILE A 30 6.22 0.87 5.47
N PHE A 31 6.62 0.31 4.33
CA PHE A 31 7.45 1.03 3.36
C PHE A 31 6.72 2.26 2.80
N CYS A 32 5.43 2.13 2.49
CA CYS A 32 4.59 3.26 2.06
C CYS A 32 4.44 4.32 3.15
N ASP A 33 4.27 3.93 4.41
CA ASP A 33 4.20 4.87 5.54
C ASP A 33 5.51 5.65 5.69
N ILE A 34 6.66 4.96 5.64
CA ILE A 34 7.98 5.61 5.71
C ILE A 34 8.20 6.56 4.53
N LEU A 35 7.83 6.13 3.31
CA LEU A 35 7.97 6.95 2.12
C LEU A 35 7.08 8.20 2.19
N SER A 36 5.79 8.03 2.51
CA SER A 36 4.84 9.15 2.64
C SER A 36 5.19 10.10 3.79
N LYS A 37 5.72 9.57 4.90
CA LYS A 37 6.20 10.38 6.02
C LYS A 37 7.44 11.20 5.65
N LYS A 38 8.31 10.66 4.79
CA LYS A 38 9.47 11.39 4.25
C LYS A 38 9.05 12.47 3.26
N ASP A 39 8.04 12.22 2.44
CA ASP A 39 7.52 13.18 1.47
C ASP A 39 6.68 14.29 2.13
N ASN A 40 6.09 14.03 3.30
CA ASN A 40 5.31 15.01 4.07
C ASN A 40 6.14 15.83 5.09
N SER A 41 7.45 15.58 5.23
CA SER A 41 8.28 16.26 6.24
C SER A 41 8.98 17.53 5.77
N GLY A 42 8.63 18.13 4.62
CA GLY A 42 9.36 19.34 4.22
C GLY A 42 9.06 19.99 2.89
N PHE A 43 7.81 20.08 2.44
CA PHE A 43 7.47 21.12 1.47
C PHE A 43 6.02 21.59 1.64
N ALA A 44 5.79 22.36 2.70
CA ALA A 44 4.74 23.36 2.65
C ALA A 44 5.16 24.40 1.61
N THR A 45 4.75 24.21 0.36
CA THR A 45 4.71 25.30 -0.62
C THR A 45 3.70 26.29 -0.08
N THR A 46 4.15 27.25 0.73
CA THR A 46 3.41 28.46 1.02
C THR A 46 3.35 29.27 -0.28
N ASN A 47 2.45 28.87 -1.17
CA ASN A 47 2.04 29.72 -2.26
C ASN A 47 1.15 30.81 -1.65
N ASN A 48 1.70 32.03 -1.66
CA ASN A 48 1.02 33.27 -1.36
C ASN A 48 -0.31 33.37 -2.13
N VAL A 49 -1.43 33.29 -1.43
CA VAL A 49 -2.76 33.84 -1.76
C VAL A 49 -3.47 33.89 -0.38
N GLU A 50 -3.97 34.99 0.15
CA GLU A 50 -4.98 35.93 -0.34
C GLU A 50 -4.89 37.28 0.41
N GLU A 51 -5.18 38.35 -0.34
CA GLU A 51 -5.73 39.69 0.00
C GLU A 51 -5.06 40.59 1.05
#